data_AF-A0A2E6TNX7-F1
#
_entry.id   AF-A0A2E6TNX7-F1
#
_cell.length_a   1.000
_cell.length_b   1.000
_cell.length_c   1.000
_cell.angle_alpha   90.00
_cell.angle_beta   90.00
_cell.angle_gamma   90.00
#
_symmetry.space_group_name_H-M   'P 1'
#
loop_
_entity.id
_entity.type
_entity.pdbx_description
1 polymer ?
#
loop_
_entity_poly.entity_id
_entity_poly.type
_entity_poly.pdbx_seq_one_letter_code
_entity_poly.pdbx_strand_id
1 'polypeptide(L)'
;MSQLAKRHTLSLRQQWRVFDKQNSSPKAYLDLCGRMIQVGEFLLAHDVAKEGLEKHKNDWSLSQKAAHALCKAGSPMMATKILEETCDLRGTRC
;
A
#
# COMPACT_ATOMS: atom_id res chain seq x y z
N MET A 1 22.79 26.64 16.72
CA MET A 1 21.58 26.29 15.95
C MET A 1 21.85 24.97 15.22
N SER A 2 21.52 23.83 15.83
CA SER A 2 21.97 22.51 15.36
C SER A 2 21.13 22.00 14.17
N GLN A 3 21.80 21.75 13.04
CA GLN A 3 21.24 21.13 11.83
C GLN A 3 20.92 19.62 12.01
N LEU A 4 21.02 19.09 13.24
CA LEU A 4 20.87 17.67 13.57
C LEU A 4 19.43 17.23 13.89
N ALA A 5 18.50 18.16 14.14
CA ALA A 5 17.12 17.81 14.50
C ALA A 5 16.24 17.34 13.31
N LYS A 6 16.75 17.43 12.06
CA LYS A 6 15.96 17.16 10.84
C LYS A 6 16.13 15.75 10.25
N ARG A 7 16.89 14.83 10.89
CA ARG A 7 17.33 13.57 10.24
C ARG A 7 16.78 12.26 10.84
N HIS A 8 15.63 12.27 11.49
CA HIS A 8 15.04 11.02 12.02
C HIS A 8 13.69 10.62 11.41
N THR A 9 13.31 11.18 10.26
CA THR A 9 12.34 10.49 9.40
C THR A 9 13.06 9.37 8.68
N LEU A 10 12.94 8.14 9.20
CA LEU A 10 13.38 6.92 8.50
C LEU A 10 12.90 6.98 7.05
N SER A 11 13.73 6.55 6.10
CA SER A 11 13.28 6.44 4.71
C SER A 11 12.08 5.50 4.66
N LEU A 12 11.14 5.70 3.72
CA LEU A 12 9.94 4.85 3.65
C LEU A 12 10.29 3.36 3.51
N ARG A 13 11.42 3.04 2.87
CA ARG A 13 12.00 1.68 2.81
C ARG A 13 12.44 1.17 4.18
N GLN A 14 13.07 2.01 5.00
CA GLN A 14 13.43 1.65 6.38
C GLN A 14 12.18 1.52 7.27
N GLN A 15 11.19 2.41 7.12
CA GLN A 15 9.90 2.30 7.81
C GLN A 15 9.22 0.97 7.48
N TRP A 16 9.26 0.54 6.21
CA TRP A 16 8.74 -0.76 5.83
C TRP A 16 9.50 -1.94 6.44
N ARG A 17 10.82 -1.83 6.55
CA ARG A 17 11.66 -2.90 7.12
C ARG A 17 11.38 -3.14 8.61
N VAL A 18 11.13 -2.08 9.37
CA VAL A 18 10.82 -2.16 10.81
C VAL A 18 9.32 -2.23 11.09
N PHE A 19 8.49 -2.21 10.05
CA PHE A 19 7.04 -2.28 10.19
C PHE A 19 6.64 -3.60 10.84
N ASP A 20 5.85 -3.53 11.92
CA ASP A 20 5.35 -4.74 12.58
C ASP A 20 4.28 -5.39 11.70
N LYS A 21 4.73 -6.22 10.76
CA LYS A 21 3.86 -6.95 9.86
C LYS A 21 2.89 -7.83 10.64
N GLN A 22 3.25 -8.36 11.80
CA GLN A 22 2.43 -9.34 12.52
C GLN A 22 1.19 -8.73 13.17
N ASN A 23 1.34 -7.60 13.86
CA ASN A 23 0.25 -7.01 14.64
C ASN A 23 -0.37 -5.75 13.99
N SER A 24 0.07 -5.37 12.79
CA SER A 24 -0.42 -4.16 12.15
C SER A 24 -1.87 -4.26 11.66
N SER A 25 -2.65 -3.24 12.04
CA SER A 25 -4.01 -3.04 11.55
C SER A 25 -4.01 -2.65 10.06
N PRO A 26 -5.12 -2.87 9.33
CA PRO A 26 -5.24 -2.46 7.94
C PRO A 26 -4.96 -0.96 7.74
N LYS A 27 -5.38 -0.12 8.69
CA LYS A 27 -5.13 1.33 8.69
C LYS A 27 -3.64 1.67 8.66
N ALA A 28 -2.81 0.94 9.40
CA ALA A 28 -1.36 1.17 9.40
C ALA A 28 -0.73 0.88 8.03
N TYR A 29 -1.19 -0.19 7.34
CA TYR A 29 -0.79 -0.49 5.97
C TYR A 29 -1.25 0.60 4.99
N LEU A 30 -2.49 1.09 5.12
CA LEU A 30 -3.05 2.15 4.27
C LEU A 30 -2.29 3.47 4.40
N ASP A 31 -1.94 3.86 5.62
CA ASP A 31 -1.18 5.08 5.90
C ASP A 31 0.23 5.00 5.31
N LEU A 32 0.91 3.85 5.47
CA LEU A 32 2.25 3.65 4.92
C LEU A 32 2.22 3.65 3.39
N CYS A 33 1.28 2.91 2.80
CA CYS A 33 1.06 2.87 1.35
C CYS A 33 0.75 4.27 0.79
N GLY A 34 -0.09 5.06 1.47
CA GLY A 34 -0.41 6.43 1.08
C GLY A 34 0.80 7.35 1.02
N ARG A 35 1.69 7.29 2.01
CA ARG A 35 2.93 8.06 2.01
C ARG A 35 3.86 7.66 0.88
N MET A 36 3.96 6.35 0.57
CA MET A 36 4.77 5.85 -0.54
C MET A 36 4.26 6.33 -1.90
N ILE A 37 2.96 6.34 -2.10
CA ILE A 37 2.35 6.87 -3.33
C ILE A 37 2.63 8.37 -3.47
N GLN A 38 2.53 9.15 -2.38
CA GLN A 38 2.82 10.60 -2.41
C GLN A 38 4.25 10.91 -2.80
N VAL A 39 5.21 10.08 -2.37
CA VAL A 39 6.65 10.26 -2.65
C VAL A 39 7.05 9.65 -4.01
N GLY A 40 6.17 8.89 -4.66
CA GLY A 40 6.42 8.26 -5.96
C GLY A 40 7.03 6.85 -5.89
N GLU A 41 7.07 6.24 -4.70
CA GLU A 41 7.55 4.87 -4.50
C GLU A 41 6.39 3.88 -4.76
N PHE A 42 5.88 3.85 -5.99
CA PHE A 42 4.65 3.13 -6.34
C PHE A 42 4.76 1.60 -6.22
N LEU A 43 5.89 1.01 -6.62
CA LEU A 43 6.10 -0.44 -6.51
C LEU A 43 6.15 -0.88 -5.05
N LEU A 44 6.85 -0.11 -4.21
CA LEU A 44 6.90 -0.37 -2.77
C LEU A 44 5.52 -0.21 -2.12
N ALA A 45 4.75 0.81 -2.55
CA ALA A 45 3.38 0.99 -2.07
C ALA A 45 2.48 -0.20 -2.41
N HIS A 46 2.64 -0.78 -3.61
CA HIS A 46 1.94 -1.98 -4.02
C HIS A 46 2.35 -3.18 -3.17
N ASP A 47 3.65 -3.40 -2.91
CA ASP A 47 4.12 -4.51 -2.09
C ASP A 47 3.58 -4.44 -0.66
N VAL A 48 3.54 -3.24 -0.07
CA VAL A 48 2.93 -3.00 1.25
C VAL A 48 1.44 -3.34 1.24
N ALA A 49 0.71 -2.89 0.22
CA ALA A 49 -0.72 -3.15 0.11
C ALA A 49 -1.02 -4.64 -0.10
N LYS A 50 -0.22 -5.33 -0.91
CA LYS A 50 -0.31 -6.78 -1.14
C LYS A 50 -0.09 -7.57 0.14
N GLU A 51 0.95 -7.25 0.90
CA GLU A 51 1.20 -7.92 2.19
C GLU A 51 0.10 -7.60 3.23
N GLY A 52 -0.46 -6.39 3.17
CA GLY A 52 -1.66 -6.03 3.93
C GLY A 52 -2.86 -6.89 3.56
N LEU A 53 -3.09 -7.16 2.27
CA LEU A 53 -4.18 -8.01 1.78
C LEU A 53 -3.99 -9.49 2.12
N GLU A 54 -2.76 -10.00 2.17
CA GLU A 54 -2.51 -11.39 2.60
C GLU A 54 -3.01 -11.63 4.04
N LYS A 55 -2.94 -10.61 4.89
CA LYS A 55 -3.45 -10.63 6.27
C LYS A 55 -4.93 -10.25 6.37
N HIS A 56 -5.33 -9.24 5.62
CA HIS A 56 -6.65 -8.63 5.67
C HIS A 56 -7.36 -8.84 4.32
N LYS A 57 -7.62 -10.12 3.98
CA LYS A 57 -8.04 -10.59 2.65
C LYS A 57 -9.28 -9.92 2.05
N ASN A 58 -10.10 -9.29 2.88
CA ASN A 58 -11.35 -8.64 2.47
C ASN A 58 -11.33 -7.11 2.65
N ASP A 59 -10.18 -6.52 2.96
CA ASP A 59 -10.07 -5.07 3.11
C ASP A 59 -10.05 -4.38 1.74
N TRP A 60 -11.16 -3.73 1.42
CA TRP A 60 -11.34 -3.01 0.17
C TRP A 60 -10.33 -1.89 -0.05
N SER A 61 -10.04 -1.16 1.02
CA SER A 61 -9.24 0.05 0.95
C SER A 61 -7.81 -0.34 0.55
N LEU A 62 -7.34 -1.50 1.02
CA LEU A 62 -6.04 -2.04 0.65
C LEU A 62 -6.01 -2.47 -0.83
N SER A 63 -7.05 -3.14 -1.33
CA SER A 63 -7.14 -3.48 -2.77
C SER A 63 -7.19 -2.25 -3.67
N GLN A 64 -7.99 -1.24 -3.28
CA GLN A 64 -8.06 0.01 -4.02
C GLN A 64 -6.71 0.74 -4.03
N LYS A 65 -6.00 0.75 -2.91
CA LYS A 65 -4.65 1.32 -2.80
C LYS A 65 -3.61 0.57 -3.63
N ALA A 66 -3.65 -0.77 -3.63
CA ALA A 66 -2.78 -1.61 -4.44
C ALA A 66 -2.98 -1.33 -5.94
N ALA A 67 -4.24 -1.29 -6.38
CA ALA A 67 -4.59 -0.94 -7.76
C ALA A 67 -4.16 0.50 -8.12
N HIS A 68 -4.40 1.47 -7.22
CA HIS A 68 -3.98 2.85 -7.44
C HIS A 68 -2.46 2.99 -7.60
N ALA A 69 -1.69 2.27 -6.77
CA ALA A 69 -0.24 2.23 -6.88
C ALA A 69 0.22 1.67 -8.24
N LEU A 70 -0.37 0.59 -8.72
CA LEU A 70 -0.06 0.01 -10.03
C LEU A 70 -0.45 0.92 -11.20
N CYS A 71 -1.60 1.58 -11.13
CA CYS A 71 -1.99 2.60 -12.11
C CYS A 71 -0.94 3.70 -12.21
N LYS A 72 -0.46 4.20 -11.06
CA LYS A 72 0.58 5.24 -11.00
C LYS A 72 1.96 4.73 -11.44
N ALA A 73 2.25 3.45 -11.25
CA ALA A 73 3.45 2.79 -11.74
C ALA A 73 3.44 2.52 -13.26
N GLY A 74 2.34 2.84 -13.96
CA GLY A 74 2.21 2.61 -15.40
C GLY A 74 1.78 1.18 -15.78
N SER A 75 1.20 0.42 -14.83
CA SER A 75 0.69 -0.93 -15.05
C SER A 75 -0.83 -1.02 -14.88
N PRO A 76 -1.63 -0.32 -15.70
CA PRO A 76 -3.09 -0.24 -15.54
C PRO A 76 -3.78 -1.59 -15.71
N MET A 77 -3.30 -2.48 -16.58
CA MET A 77 -3.88 -3.81 -16.78
C MET A 77 -3.84 -4.67 -15.50
N MET A 78 -2.75 -4.60 -14.74
CA MET A 78 -2.64 -5.30 -13.46
C MET A 78 -3.51 -4.66 -12.38
N ALA A 79 -3.66 -3.33 -12.40
CA ALA A 79 -4.56 -2.63 -11.49
C ALA A 79 -6.03 -3.03 -11.70
N THR A 80 -6.48 -3.10 -12.96
CA THR A 80 -7.83 -3.53 -13.31
C THR A 80 -8.09 -4.95 -12.83
N LYS A 81 -7.14 -5.88 -13.06
CA LYS A 81 -7.27 -7.26 -12.61
C LYS A 81 -7.45 -7.39 -11.09
N ILE A 82 -6.68 -6.62 -10.30
CA ILE A 82 -6.84 -6.59 -8.84
C ILE A 82 -8.24 -6.12 -8.44
N LEU A 83 -8.75 -5.08 -9.10
CA LEU A 83 -10.08 -4.54 -8.83
C LEU A 83 -11.20 -5.50 -9.24
N GLU A 84 -11.09 -6.14 -10.39
CA GLU A 84 -12.02 -7.18 -10.85
C GLU A 84 -12.07 -8.35 -9.88
N GLU A 85 -10.92 -8.89 -9.46
CA GLU A 85 -10.83 -9.95 -8.45
C GLU A 85 -11.46 -9.54 -7.12
N THR A 86 -11.34 -8.26 -6.72
CA THR A 86 -12.00 -7.78 -5.49
C THR A 86 -13.50 -7.54 -5.64
N CYS A 87 -13.98 -7.16 -6.83
CA CYS A 87 -15.40 -6.99 -7.11
C CYS A 87 -16.13 -8.33 -7.21
N ASP A 88 -15.51 -9.34 -7.84
CA ASP A 88 -16.08 -10.69 -8.00
C ASP A 88 -16.27 -11.38 -6.64
N LEU A 89 -15.34 -11.21 -5.70
CA LEU A 89 -15.46 -11.74 -4.34
C LEU A 89 -16.66 -11.19 -3.54
N ARG A 90 -17.27 -10.08 -3.98
CA ARG A 90 -18.45 -9.49 -3.32
C ARG A 90 -19.77 -9.83 -3.99
N GLY A 91 -19.77 -10.51 -5.12
CA GLY A 91 -21.00 -10.77 -5.89
C GLY A 91 -21.68 -9.48 -6.40
N THR A 92 -21.03 -8.33 -6.30
CA THR A 92 -21.45 -7.09 -6.95
C THR A 92 -20.90 -7.11 -8.37
N ARG A 93 -21.77 -7.47 -9.32
CA ARG A 93 -21.50 -7.31 -10.76
C ARG A 93 -21.04 -5.86 -11.01
N CYS A 94 -19.87 -5.72 -11.63
CA CYS A 94 -19.44 -4.48 -12.27
C CYS A 94 -20.44 -4.03 -13.35
#